data_AF-A0A939CFT4-F1
#
_entry.id   AF-A0A939CFT4-F1
#
_cell.length_a   1.000
_cell.length_b   1.000
_cell.length_c   1.000
_cell.angle_alpha   90.00
_cell.angle_beta   90.00
_cell.angle_gamma   90.00
#
_symmetry.space_group_name_H-M   'P 1'
#
loop_
_entity.id
_entity.type
_entity.pdbx_description
1 polymer ?
#
loop_
_entity_poly.entity_id
_entity_poly.type
_entity_poly.pdbx_seq_one_letter_code
_entity_poly.pdbx_strand_id
1 'polypeptide(L)'
;MAYEFLRKLFKKDENGAVIPMTYEELEAAIDADKGIKIADLSGGGYVAKDKFDAKETELKGIRKQLDDANTQIKSFEDQDVDGIKQKVADWEKKYNTDTQALKDQMAAQNRSHAEDMFLAGYKFTSKAARKGVLDELRSKQFQLDEKGTFLGAKEFMSSLMEDEDYKGAFVTENPSGDTNQGNGGTNPPEGTKPRFSTGTNGGNPQGGDTNPFLHMGFTHLREPKKD
;
A
#
# COMPACT_ATOMS: atom_id res chain seq x y z
N MET A 1 68.81 22.01 -26.32
CA MET A 1 68.79 21.14 -27.53
C MET A 1 68.44 19.73 -27.08
N ALA A 2 67.44 19.09 -27.69
CA ALA A 2 66.82 17.85 -27.16
C ALA A 2 67.66 16.57 -27.33
N TYR A 3 68.82 16.63 -27.99
CA TYR A 3 69.58 15.45 -28.41
C TYR A 3 71.08 15.48 -28.05
N GLU A 4 71.47 16.27 -27.03
CA GLU A 4 72.88 16.38 -26.60
C GLU A 4 73.48 15.03 -26.17
N PHE A 5 72.65 14.10 -25.66
CA PHE A 5 73.10 12.77 -25.26
C PHE A 5 73.65 11.93 -26.42
N LEU A 6 73.17 12.16 -27.66
CA LEU A 6 73.66 11.45 -28.84
C LEU A 6 75.09 11.85 -29.22
N ARG A 7 75.54 13.05 -28.82
CA ARG A 7 76.89 13.53 -29.16
C ARG A 7 78.00 12.67 -28.55
N LYS A 8 77.70 11.94 -27.48
CA LYS A 8 78.65 11.02 -26.82
C LYS A 8 78.96 9.78 -27.65
N LEU A 9 78.08 9.44 -28.61
CA LEU A 9 78.26 8.29 -29.49
C LEU A 9 79.24 8.58 -30.64
N PHE A 10 79.49 9.85 -30.97
CA PHE A 10 80.27 10.24 -32.14
C PHE A 10 81.72 10.58 -31.79
N LYS A 11 82.67 9.97 -32.52
CA LYS A 11 84.11 10.27 -32.41
C LYS A 11 84.42 11.65 -33.00
N LYS A 12 85.41 12.34 -32.41
CA LYS A 12 85.92 13.64 -32.89
C LYS A 12 87.40 13.54 -33.25
N ASP A 13 87.83 14.28 -34.27
CA ASP A 13 89.24 14.45 -34.62
C ASP A 13 89.95 15.44 -33.67
N GLU A 14 91.25 15.63 -33.87
CA GLU A 14 92.10 16.55 -33.11
C GLU A 14 91.66 18.02 -33.21
N ASN A 15 90.82 18.35 -34.20
CA ASN A 15 90.24 19.67 -34.44
C ASN A 15 88.80 19.80 -33.93
N GLY A 16 88.26 18.76 -33.29
CA GLY A 16 86.89 18.72 -32.74
C GLY A 16 85.79 18.45 -33.77
N ALA A 17 86.13 18.14 -35.02
CA ALA A 17 85.20 17.75 -36.09
C ALA A 17 84.77 16.28 -35.94
N VAL A 18 83.50 15.99 -36.23
CA VAL A 18 82.96 14.63 -36.15
C VAL A 18 83.45 13.80 -37.34
N ILE A 19 84.03 12.63 -37.07
CA ILE A 19 84.49 11.69 -38.10
C ILE A 19 83.46 10.58 -38.35
N PRO A 20 83.39 10.01 -39.57
CA PRO A 20 82.54 8.86 -39.85
C PRO A 20 82.95 7.64 -39.01
N MET A 21 81.96 6.84 -38.58
CA MET A 21 82.17 5.58 -37.85
C MET A 21 81.55 4.40 -38.60
N THR A 22 82.01 3.19 -38.30
CA THR A 22 81.41 1.95 -38.82
C THR A 22 80.22 1.50 -37.96
N TYR A 23 79.42 0.55 -38.49
CA TYR A 23 78.31 -0.05 -37.75
C TYR A 23 78.78 -0.69 -36.42
N GLU A 24 79.86 -1.47 -36.45
CA GLU A 24 80.39 -2.13 -35.25
C GLU A 24 80.88 -1.12 -34.20
N GLU A 25 81.45 0.00 -34.65
CA GLU A 25 81.88 1.08 -33.75
C GLU A 25 80.69 1.80 -33.10
N LEU A 26 79.57 1.93 -33.80
CA LEU A 26 78.33 2.49 -33.25
C LEU A 26 77.72 1.57 -32.19
N GLU A 27 77.67 0.27 -32.46
CA GLU A 27 77.17 -0.74 -31.52
C GLU A 27 78.03 -0.75 -30.24
N ALA A 28 79.36 -0.76 -30.39
CA ALA A 28 80.28 -0.68 -29.27
C ALA A 28 80.14 0.63 -28.47
N ALA A 29 79.87 1.77 -29.13
CA ALA A 29 79.65 3.04 -28.45
C ALA A 29 78.33 3.08 -27.66
N ILE A 30 77.27 2.45 -28.18
CA ILE A 30 75.98 2.30 -27.49
C ILE A 30 76.13 1.37 -26.28
N ASP A 31 76.83 0.25 -26.42
CA ASP A 31 77.08 -0.69 -25.32
C ASP A 31 77.95 -0.09 -24.22
N ALA A 32 78.90 0.78 -24.59
CA ALA A 32 79.76 1.48 -23.65
C ALA A 32 79.01 2.57 -22.85
N ASP A 33 78.07 3.29 -23.46
CA ASP A 33 77.26 4.31 -22.77
C ASP A 33 75.95 3.71 -22.23
N LYS A 34 76.02 3.15 -21.02
CA LYS A 34 74.87 2.63 -20.27
C LYS A 34 73.77 3.67 -19.98
N GLY A 35 74.04 4.96 -20.22
CA GLY A 35 73.06 6.04 -20.10
C GLY A 35 72.09 6.08 -21.28
N ILE A 36 72.43 5.47 -22.42
CA ILE A 36 71.62 5.45 -23.63
C ILE A 36 70.87 4.12 -23.70
N LYS A 37 69.55 4.16 -23.58
CA LYS A 37 68.67 3.00 -23.75
C LYS A 37 67.97 3.11 -25.08
N ILE A 38 68.28 2.19 -25.99
CA ILE A 38 67.62 2.08 -27.30
C ILE A 38 66.64 0.92 -27.23
N ALA A 39 65.43 1.15 -27.72
CA ALA A 39 64.40 0.13 -27.84
C ALA A 39 63.90 0.09 -29.28
N ASP A 40 63.73 -1.12 -29.81
CA ASP A 40 63.08 -1.30 -31.10
C ASP A 40 61.55 -1.18 -30.94
N LEU A 41 60.98 -0.17 -31.59
CA LEU A 41 59.54 0.11 -31.58
C LEU A 41 58.74 -0.92 -32.41
N SER A 42 59.40 -1.64 -33.33
CA SER A 42 58.76 -2.67 -34.16
C SER A 42 58.35 -3.91 -33.35
N GLY A 43 59.04 -4.17 -32.23
CA GLY A 43 58.77 -5.28 -31.31
C GLY A 43 57.49 -5.14 -30.48
N GLY A 44 56.75 -4.04 -30.59
CA GLY A 44 55.45 -3.84 -29.94
C GLY A 44 55.48 -3.66 -28.42
N GLY A 45 56.66 -3.70 -27.79
CA GLY A 45 56.83 -3.53 -26.34
C GLY A 45 56.74 -2.09 -25.83
N TYR A 46 56.52 -1.10 -26.72
CA TYR A 46 56.47 0.32 -26.36
C TYR A 46 55.08 0.90 -26.59
N VAL A 47 54.54 1.56 -25.56
CA VAL A 47 53.29 2.32 -25.64
C VAL A 47 53.63 3.80 -25.44
N ALA A 48 53.18 4.64 -26.37
CA ALA A 48 53.33 6.08 -26.23
C ALA A 48 52.61 6.57 -24.96
N LYS A 49 53.22 7.52 -24.24
CA LYS A 49 52.70 8.05 -22.97
C LYS A 49 51.22 8.45 -23.06
N ASP A 50 50.83 9.17 -24.12
CA ASP A 50 49.45 9.61 -24.31
C ASP A 50 48.46 8.43 -24.43
N LYS A 51 48.86 7.34 -25.08
CA LYS A 51 48.04 6.12 -25.18
C LYS A 51 47.93 5.40 -23.84
N PHE A 52 49.01 5.39 -23.05
CA PHE A 52 49.01 4.81 -21.71
C PHE A 52 48.10 5.63 -20.78
N ASP A 53 48.26 6.95 -20.74
CA ASP A 53 47.46 7.87 -19.92
C ASP A 53 45.97 7.78 -20.30
N ALA A 54 45.65 7.67 -21.60
CA ALA A 54 44.29 7.45 -22.08
C ALA A 54 43.70 6.13 -21.56
N LYS A 55 44.46 5.02 -21.63
CA LYS A 55 44.02 3.72 -21.11
C LYS A 55 43.90 3.68 -19.60
N GLU A 56 44.77 4.37 -18.88
CA GLU A 56 44.67 4.50 -17.43
C GLU A 56 43.39 5.26 -17.03
N THR A 57 43.08 6.34 -17.76
CA THR A 57 41.85 7.12 -17.55
C THR A 57 40.59 6.29 -17.84
N GLU A 58 40.59 5.55 -18.95
CA GLU A 58 39.51 4.64 -19.31
C GLU A 58 39.31 3.56 -18.23
N LEU A 59 40.39 2.96 -17.74
CA LEU A 59 40.35 1.97 -16.66
C LEU A 59 39.79 2.54 -15.35
N LYS A 60 40.17 3.77 -14.98
CA LYS A 60 39.63 4.46 -13.80
C LYS A 60 38.12 4.70 -13.96
N GLY A 61 37.69 5.12 -15.15
CA GLY A 61 36.28 5.29 -15.48
C GLY A 61 35.49 3.98 -15.36
N ILE A 62 35.99 2.90 -15.96
CA ILE A 62 35.36 1.58 -15.91
C ILE A 62 35.27 1.05 -14.47
N ARG A 63 36.33 1.18 -13.67
CA ARG A 63 36.31 0.77 -12.25
C ARG A 63 35.25 1.52 -11.47
N LYS A 64 35.13 2.83 -11.67
CA LYS A 64 34.10 3.64 -11.03
C LYS A 64 32.69 3.18 -11.42
N GLN A 65 32.45 2.94 -12.71
CA GLN A 65 31.16 2.42 -13.18
C GLN A 65 30.81 1.06 -12.55
N LEU A 66 31.81 0.19 -12.38
CA LEU A 66 31.64 -1.11 -11.73
C LEU A 66 31.27 -0.95 -10.24
N ASP A 67 31.94 -0.06 -9.52
CA ASP A 67 31.65 0.20 -8.10
C ASP A 67 30.27 0.83 -7.89
N ASP A 68 29.90 1.79 -8.75
CA ASP A 68 28.58 2.42 -8.74
C ASP A 68 27.48 1.38 -9.03
N ALA A 69 27.67 0.52 -10.05
CA ALA A 69 26.75 -0.55 -10.40
C ALA A 69 26.61 -1.58 -9.27
N ASN A 70 27.72 -1.99 -8.65
CA ASN A 70 27.70 -2.92 -7.52
C ASN A 70 26.98 -2.33 -6.30
N THR A 71 27.16 -1.03 -6.04
CA THR A 71 26.44 -0.32 -4.96
C THR A 71 24.94 -0.30 -5.24
N GLN A 72 24.55 -0.05 -6.49
CA GLN A 72 23.15 -0.03 -6.87
C GLN A 72 22.50 -1.42 -6.86
N ILE A 73 23.21 -2.48 -7.29
CA ILE A 73 22.74 -3.87 -7.17
C ILE A 73 22.49 -4.22 -5.71
N LYS A 74 23.43 -3.91 -4.80
CA LYS A 74 23.25 -4.11 -3.35
C LYS A 74 22.06 -3.33 -2.82
N SER A 75 21.85 -2.10 -3.27
CA SER A 75 20.68 -1.31 -2.85
C SER A 75 19.34 -1.98 -3.19
N PHE A 76 19.28 -2.77 -4.27
CA PHE A 76 18.11 -3.57 -4.63
C PHE A 76 18.01 -4.90 -3.87
N GLU A 77 19.14 -5.52 -3.49
CA GLU A 77 19.16 -6.67 -2.57
C GLU A 77 18.72 -6.27 -1.15
N ASP A 78 19.11 -5.07 -0.71
CA ASP A 78 18.72 -4.50 0.59
C ASP A 78 17.28 -4.00 0.61
N GLN A 79 16.64 -3.81 -0.54
CA GLN A 79 15.19 -3.65 -0.58
C GLN A 79 14.59 -5.00 -0.21
N ASP A 80 14.08 -5.10 1.03
CA ASP A 80 13.47 -6.28 1.61
C ASP A 80 12.20 -6.70 0.83
N VAL A 81 12.40 -7.34 -0.31
CA VAL A 81 11.35 -7.86 -1.19
C VAL A 81 10.47 -8.84 -0.42
N ASP A 82 11.05 -9.58 0.52
CA ASP A 82 10.34 -10.54 1.35
C ASP A 82 9.47 -9.83 2.41
N GLY A 83 9.97 -8.78 3.04
CA GLY A 83 9.19 -7.91 3.93
C GLY A 83 8.08 -7.16 3.21
N ILE A 84 8.28 -6.75 1.95
CA ILE A 84 7.23 -6.18 1.12
C ILE A 84 6.15 -7.24 0.80
N LYS A 85 6.55 -8.45 0.40
CA LYS A 85 5.61 -9.56 0.15
C LYS A 85 4.82 -9.93 1.41
N GLN A 86 5.46 -9.99 2.58
CA GLN A 86 4.79 -10.23 3.86
C GLN A 86 3.76 -9.15 4.16
N LYS A 87 4.12 -7.87 4.01
CA LYS A 87 3.17 -6.77 4.21
C LYS A 87 1.98 -6.86 3.25
N VAL A 88 2.19 -7.24 1.99
CA VAL A 88 1.09 -7.44 1.03
C VAL A 88 0.17 -8.57 1.49
N ALA A 89 0.72 -9.71 1.90
CA ALA A 89 -0.07 -10.84 2.40
C ALA A 89 -0.86 -10.49 3.68
N ASP A 90 -0.23 -9.77 4.62
CA ASP A 90 -0.88 -9.31 5.84
C ASP A 90 -2.02 -8.33 5.55
N TRP A 91 -1.81 -7.41 4.60
CA TRP A 91 -2.84 -6.47 4.15
C TRP A 91 -4.00 -7.17 3.46
N GLU A 92 -3.72 -8.15 2.60
CA GLU A 92 -4.75 -8.95 1.95
C GLU A 92 -5.60 -9.72 2.97
N LYS A 93 -4.94 -10.37 3.94
CA LYS A 93 -5.63 -11.08 5.03
C LYS A 93 -6.49 -10.13 5.87
N LYS A 94 -5.95 -8.95 6.22
CA LYS A 94 -6.67 -7.94 6.99
C LYS A 94 -7.89 -7.44 6.21
N TYR A 95 -7.72 -7.11 4.93
CA TYR A 95 -8.79 -6.65 4.06
C TYR A 95 -9.93 -7.67 3.96
N ASN A 96 -9.61 -8.94 3.73
CA ASN A 96 -10.62 -10.00 3.63
C ASN A 96 -11.35 -10.23 4.96
N THR A 97 -10.61 -10.17 6.07
CA THR A 97 -11.16 -10.33 7.42
C THR A 97 -12.11 -9.18 7.77
N ASP A 98 -11.66 -7.93 7.57
CA ASP A 98 -12.44 -6.72 7.84
C ASP A 98 -13.70 -6.67 6.95
N THR A 99 -13.58 -7.09 5.69
CA THR A 99 -14.72 -7.16 4.76
C THR A 99 -15.76 -8.18 5.21
N GLN A 100 -15.32 -9.37 5.66
CA GLN A 100 -16.24 -10.39 6.16
C GLN A 100 -16.92 -9.94 7.45
N ALA A 101 -16.15 -9.40 8.40
CA ALA A 101 -16.68 -8.87 9.65
C ALA A 101 -17.73 -7.77 9.41
N LEU A 102 -17.48 -6.87 8.44
CA LEU A 102 -18.44 -5.83 8.08
C LEU A 102 -19.72 -6.43 7.46
N LYS A 103 -19.60 -7.41 6.56
CA LYS A 103 -20.76 -8.10 5.98
C LYS A 103 -21.58 -8.80 7.05
N ASP A 104 -20.92 -9.48 7.98
CA ASP A 104 -21.58 -10.18 9.09
C ASP A 104 -22.28 -9.20 10.02
N GLN A 105 -21.65 -8.07 10.34
CA GLN A 105 -22.25 -7.01 11.14
C GLN A 105 -23.50 -6.41 10.47
N MET A 106 -23.44 -6.14 9.17
CA MET A 106 -24.58 -5.62 8.41
C MET A 106 -25.72 -6.64 8.33
N ALA A 107 -25.40 -7.93 8.11
CA ALA A 107 -26.39 -9.00 8.12
C ALA A 107 -27.05 -9.14 9.49
N ALA A 108 -26.26 -9.10 10.58
CA ALA A 108 -26.77 -9.14 11.95
C ALA A 108 -27.66 -7.94 12.27
N GLN A 109 -27.27 -6.72 11.86
CA GLN A 109 -28.06 -5.51 12.06
C GLN A 109 -29.38 -5.56 11.28
N ASN A 110 -29.34 -5.93 10.00
CA ASN A 110 -30.53 -6.06 9.16
C ASN A 110 -31.50 -7.09 9.74
N ARG A 111 -30.97 -8.24 10.18
CA ARG A 111 -31.77 -9.29 10.81
C ARG A 111 -32.37 -8.82 12.13
N SER A 112 -31.59 -8.18 13.01
CA SER A 112 -32.11 -7.65 14.28
C SER A 112 -33.23 -6.63 14.04
N HIS A 113 -33.10 -5.79 13.02
CA HIS A 113 -34.13 -4.81 12.68
C HIS A 113 -35.41 -5.49 12.17
N ALA A 114 -35.27 -6.51 11.32
CA ALA A 114 -36.41 -7.31 10.88
C ALA A 114 -37.08 -8.06 12.04
N GLU A 115 -36.30 -8.59 12.99
CA GLU A 115 -36.81 -9.26 14.21
C GLU A 115 -37.64 -8.28 15.04
N ASP A 116 -37.13 -7.07 15.25
CA ASP A 116 -37.84 -6.04 15.98
C ASP A 116 -39.14 -5.61 15.28
N MET A 117 -39.11 -5.40 13.97
CA MET A 117 -40.30 -5.05 13.17
C MET A 117 -41.34 -6.17 13.17
N PHE A 118 -40.91 -7.42 13.02
CA PHE A 118 -41.79 -8.58 13.01
C PHE A 118 -42.49 -8.75 14.36
N LEU A 119 -41.74 -8.68 15.46
CA LEU A 119 -42.29 -8.81 16.81
C LEU A 119 -43.15 -7.60 17.21
N ALA A 120 -42.88 -6.40 16.68
CA ALA A 120 -43.69 -5.22 16.96
C ALA A 120 -45.16 -5.36 16.52
N GLY A 121 -45.46 -6.28 15.59
CA GLY A 121 -46.82 -6.61 15.16
C GLY A 121 -47.63 -7.44 16.19
N TYR A 122 -47.01 -7.91 17.27
CA TYR A 122 -47.64 -8.81 18.24
C TYR A 122 -47.63 -8.22 19.66
N LYS A 123 -48.70 -8.48 20.43
CA LYS A 123 -48.82 -8.05 21.82
C LYS A 123 -48.36 -9.18 22.75
N PHE A 124 -47.23 -8.96 23.45
CA PHE A 124 -46.68 -9.88 24.42
C PHE A 124 -47.08 -9.52 25.85
N THR A 125 -47.23 -10.52 26.72
CA THR A 125 -47.58 -10.33 28.14
C THR A 125 -46.45 -9.70 28.96
N SER A 126 -45.19 -9.87 28.53
CA SER A 126 -44.02 -9.27 29.18
C SER A 126 -42.83 -9.12 28.23
N LYS A 127 -41.82 -8.34 28.66
CA LYS A 127 -40.53 -8.24 27.95
C LYS A 127 -39.76 -9.56 27.92
N ALA A 128 -39.95 -10.42 28.92
CA ALA A 128 -39.35 -11.75 28.99
C ALA A 128 -40.01 -12.70 27.98
N ALA A 129 -41.35 -12.68 27.90
CA ALA A 129 -42.12 -13.42 26.90
C ALA A 129 -41.70 -13.07 25.46
N ARG A 130 -41.57 -11.76 25.15
CA ARG A 130 -41.07 -11.30 23.84
C ARG A 130 -39.67 -11.85 23.53
N LYS A 131 -38.77 -11.91 24.52
CA LYS A 131 -37.41 -12.46 24.34
C LYS A 131 -37.42 -13.97 24.12
N GLY A 132 -38.23 -14.73 24.86
CA GLY A 132 -38.35 -16.17 24.66
C GLY A 132 -38.83 -16.52 23.24
N VAL A 133 -39.84 -15.79 22.76
CA VAL A 133 -40.34 -15.95 21.37
C VAL A 133 -39.31 -15.51 20.34
N LEU A 134 -38.51 -14.47 20.62
CA LEU A 134 -37.39 -14.06 19.77
C LEU A 134 -36.31 -15.14 19.68
N ASP A 135 -35.98 -15.81 20.79
CA ASP A 135 -34.97 -16.86 20.82
C ASP A 135 -35.44 -18.10 20.04
N GLU A 136 -36.73 -18.45 20.13
CA GLU A 136 -37.35 -19.49 19.28
C GLU A 136 -37.31 -19.10 17.78
N LEU A 137 -37.65 -17.85 17.45
CA LEU A 137 -37.57 -17.32 16.08
C LEU A 137 -36.12 -17.38 15.54
N ARG A 138 -35.13 -17.04 16.36
CA ARG A 138 -33.70 -17.10 16.00
C ARG A 138 -33.23 -18.53 15.78
N SER A 139 -33.69 -19.45 16.62
CA SER A 139 -33.35 -20.88 16.56
C SER A 139 -33.83 -21.55 15.27
N LYS A 140 -34.95 -21.09 14.70
CA LYS A 140 -35.45 -21.58 13.41
C LYS A 140 -34.70 -21.03 12.20
N GLN A 141 -33.87 -19.99 12.37
CA GLN A 141 -33.05 -19.39 11.30
C GLN A 141 -33.82 -19.07 10.01
N PHE A 142 -35.01 -18.47 10.13
CA PHE A 142 -35.80 -18.06 8.96
C PHE A 142 -35.01 -17.13 8.03
N GLN A 143 -35.17 -17.34 6.73
CA GLN A 143 -34.58 -16.46 5.73
C GLN A 143 -35.40 -15.18 5.58
N LEU A 144 -34.73 -14.08 5.25
CA LEU A 144 -35.39 -12.81 4.92
C LEU A 144 -35.62 -12.72 3.41
N ASP A 145 -36.77 -12.20 3.01
CA ASP A 145 -37.03 -11.82 1.62
C ASP A 145 -36.29 -10.52 1.25
N GLU A 146 -36.36 -10.15 -0.03
CA GLU A 146 -35.77 -8.90 -0.56
C GLU A 146 -36.34 -7.62 0.07
N LYS A 147 -37.49 -7.71 0.75
CA LYS A 147 -38.17 -6.61 1.47
C LYS A 147 -37.85 -6.61 2.97
N GLY A 148 -37.00 -7.52 3.45
CA GLY A 148 -36.62 -7.62 4.86
C GLY A 148 -37.67 -8.30 5.74
N THR A 149 -38.59 -9.08 5.17
CA THR A 149 -39.60 -9.85 5.92
C THR A 149 -39.17 -11.30 6.06
N PHE A 150 -39.37 -11.92 7.23
CA PHE A 150 -39.09 -13.34 7.41
C PHE A 150 -40.08 -14.22 6.65
N LEU A 151 -39.57 -15.09 5.78
CA LEU A 151 -40.36 -16.13 5.13
C LEU A 151 -40.73 -17.22 6.13
N GLY A 152 -42.02 -17.54 6.27
CA GLY A 152 -42.50 -18.64 7.13
C GLY A 152 -42.56 -18.31 8.64
N ALA A 153 -42.06 -17.14 9.05
CA ALA A 153 -42.09 -16.75 10.46
C ALA A 153 -43.50 -16.43 10.95
N LYS A 154 -44.39 -15.95 10.06
CA LYS A 154 -45.77 -15.61 10.43
C LYS A 154 -46.57 -16.85 10.81
N GLU A 155 -46.40 -17.92 10.04
CA GLU A 155 -46.99 -19.23 10.23
C GLU A 155 -46.44 -19.88 11.51
N PHE A 156 -45.13 -19.76 11.73
CA PHE A 156 -44.50 -20.20 12.97
C PHE A 156 -45.02 -19.45 14.20
N MET A 157 -45.19 -18.12 14.10
CA MET A 157 -45.74 -17.32 15.18
C MET A 157 -47.19 -17.71 15.50
N SER A 158 -48.02 -17.97 14.48
CA SER A 158 -49.37 -18.48 14.70
C SER A 158 -49.36 -19.83 15.43
N SER A 159 -48.45 -20.74 15.05
CA SER A 159 -48.30 -22.03 15.74
C SER A 159 -47.86 -21.85 17.20
N LEU A 160 -46.97 -20.90 17.50
CA LEU A 160 -46.55 -20.59 18.87
C LEU A 160 -47.67 -19.96 19.71
N MET A 161 -48.58 -19.21 19.09
CA MET A 161 -49.74 -18.65 19.79
C MET A 161 -50.78 -19.72 20.14
N GLU A 162 -50.81 -20.83 19.39
CA GLU A 162 -51.70 -21.98 19.62
C GLU A 162 -51.09 -23.03 20.56
N ASP A 163 -49.77 -23.06 20.72
CA ASP A 163 -49.05 -23.98 21.60
C ASP A 163 -49.32 -23.66 23.08
N GLU A 164 -49.74 -24.67 23.86
CA GLU A 164 -50.09 -24.52 25.27
C GLU A 164 -48.92 -24.01 26.13
N ASP A 165 -47.68 -24.31 25.73
CA ASP A 165 -46.48 -23.86 26.45
C ASP A 165 -46.15 -22.37 26.19
N TYR A 166 -46.62 -21.82 25.06
CA TYR A 166 -46.28 -20.47 24.60
C TYR A 166 -47.47 -19.50 24.58
N LYS A 167 -48.71 -20.00 24.68
CA LYS A 167 -49.95 -19.21 24.73
C LYS A 167 -49.95 -18.13 25.83
N GLY A 168 -49.34 -18.41 26.98
CA GLY A 168 -49.18 -17.44 28.08
C GLY A 168 -48.21 -16.28 27.78
N ALA A 169 -47.43 -16.37 26.71
CA ALA A 169 -46.53 -15.32 26.25
C ALA A 169 -47.26 -14.19 25.49
N PHE A 170 -48.48 -14.45 25.01
CA PHE A 170 -49.27 -13.52 24.20
C PHE A 170 -50.48 -13.00 24.96
N VAL A 171 -50.84 -11.73 24.72
CA VAL A 171 -52.01 -11.12 25.36
C VAL A 171 -53.28 -11.73 24.77
N THR A 172 -54.04 -12.45 25.59
CA THR A 172 -55.41 -12.87 25.28
C THR A 172 -56.36 -11.78 25.75
N GLU A 173 -57.00 -11.07 24.81
CA GLU A 173 -58.13 -10.19 25.12
C GLU A 173 -59.33 -11.07 25.50
N ASN A 174 -59.41 -11.47 26.77
CA ASN A 174 -60.62 -12.05 27.34
C ASN A 174 -61.62 -10.88 27.56
N PRO A 175 -62.80 -10.85 26.92
CA PRO A 175 -63.74 -9.76 27.08
C PRO A 175 -64.57 -10.03 28.33
N SER A 176 -64.18 -9.49 29.48
CA SER A 176 -65.07 -9.20 30.63
C SER A 176 -64.32 -8.51 31.75
N GLY A 177 -64.73 -7.29 32.11
CA GLY A 177 -64.27 -6.62 33.32
C GLY A 177 -64.48 -5.11 33.31
N ASP A 178 -65.71 -4.73 33.62
CA ASP A 178 -66.31 -3.40 33.72
C ASP A 178 -65.45 -2.24 34.30
N THR A 179 -65.84 -1.08 33.82
CA THR A 179 -65.50 0.32 34.07
C THR A 179 -65.11 0.74 35.50
N ASN A 180 -64.14 1.67 35.56
CA ASN A 180 -64.30 2.86 36.39
C ASN A 180 -63.80 4.11 35.66
N GLN A 181 -64.74 5.03 35.46
CA GLN A 181 -64.56 6.38 34.93
C GLN A 181 -63.79 7.27 35.90
N GLY A 182 -62.94 8.13 35.34
CA GLY A 182 -62.24 9.18 36.07
C GLY A 182 -61.78 10.33 35.18
N ASN A 183 -62.73 10.87 34.40
CA ASN A 183 -62.88 12.27 33.96
C ASN A 183 -61.70 13.10 33.40
N GLY A 184 -61.94 13.75 32.25
CA GLY A 184 -61.30 15.03 31.91
C GLY A 184 -60.63 15.11 30.54
N GLY A 185 -61.43 15.16 29.47
CA GLY A 185 -60.93 15.55 28.15
C GLY A 185 -60.81 17.06 28.01
N THR A 186 -59.72 17.53 27.41
CA THR A 186 -59.69 18.70 26.51
C THR A 186 -58.64 18.46 25.41
N ASN A 187 -59.10 18.44 24.17
CA ASN A 187 -58.34 18.53 22.91
C ASN A 187 -58.96 19.70 22.11
N PRO A 188 -58.34 20.28 21.04
CA PRO A 188 -57.00 20.07 20.44
C PRO A 188 -56.31 21.44 20.09
N PRO A 189 -55.16 21.51 19.36
CA PRO A 189 -55.25 21.53 17.89
C PRO A 189 -54.09 20.82 17.13
N GLU A 190 -54.45 20.41 15.92
CA GLU A 190 -53.68 20.20 14.69
C GLU A 190 -52.14 20.21 14.69
N GLY A 191 -51.60 19.13 14.11
CA GLY A 191 -50.68 19.25 12.98
C GLY A 191 -49.22 19.60 13.31
N THR A 192 -48.43 18.61 13.74
CA THR A 192 -46.96 18.69 13.64
C THR A 192 -46.42 17.52 12.85
N LYS A 193 -46.16 17.77 11.56
CA LYS A 193 -45.19 17.01 10.76
C LYS A 193 -43.82 17.08 11.46
N PRO A 194 -43.01 16.01 11.45
CA PRO A 194 -41.64 16.10 11.95
C PRO A 194 -40.84 17.12 11.13
N ARG A 195 -40.27 18.11 11.84
CA ARG A 195 -39.36 19.13 11.31
C ARG A 195 -38.05 18.47 10.90
N PHE A 196 -37.73 18.46 9.62
CA PHE A 196 -36.34 18.44 9.17
C PHE A 196 -35.78 19.84 9.42
N SER A 197 -34.79 19.98 10.31
CA SER A 197 -34.16 21.29 10.54
C SER A 197 -33.44 21.71 9.27
N THR A 198 -34.03 22.70 8.62
CA THR A 198 -33.48 23.46 7.51
C THR A 198 -32.40 24.41 8.05
N GLY A 199 -31.35 24.58 7.24
CA GLY A 199 -30.11 25.28 7.59
C GLY A 199 -30.28 26.71 8.10
N THR A 200 -29.33 27.12 8.95
CA THR A 200 -29.12 28.52 9.28
C THR A 200 -27.89 29.02 8.53
N ASN A 201 -28.09 30.10 7.80
CA ASN A 201 -27.13 30.81 6.96
C ASN A 201 -26.22 31.72 7.81
N GLY A 202 -24.96 31.85 7.42
CA GLY A 202 -24.16 33.07 7.59
C GLY A 202 -23.18 33.15 8.77
N GLY A 203 -21.91 32.81 8.52
CA GLY A 203 -20.77 33.26 9.33
C GLY A 203 -19.51 32.39 9.21
N ASN A 204 -18.64 32.69 8.25
CA ASN A 204 -17.21 32.28 8.26
C ASN A 204 -16.40 33.52 8.78
N PRO A 205 -15.15 33.41 9.32
CA PRO A 205 -14.20 32.31 9.16
C PRO A 205 -13.33 31.95 10.37
N GLN A 206 -13.10 30.66 10.64
CA GLN A 206 -11.77 30.18 11.08
C GLN A 206 -11.70 28.64 11.12
N GLY A 207 -10.83 28.06 10.30
CA GLY A 207 -10.08 26.87 10.68
C GLY A 207 -10.62 25.50 10.27
N GLY A 208 -10.15 25.03 9.11
CA GLY A 208 -9.67 23.65 8.98
C GLY A 208 -10.70 22.61 8.55
N ASP A 209 -10.76 22.38 7.24
CA ASP A 209 -11.25 21.15 6.64
C ASP A 209 -10.62 19.92 7.29
N THR A 210 -11.40 19.14 8.04
CA THR A 210 -11.05 17.75 8.31
C THR A 210 -12.18 16.84 7.87
N ASN A 211 -12.17 16.54 6.57
CA ASN A 211 -12.76 15.30 6.08
C ASN A 211 -12.06 14.14 6.82
N PRO A 212 -12.79 13.26 7.53
CA PRO A 212 -12.19 12.17 8.32
C PRO A 212 -11.47 11.11 7.47
N PHE A 213 -11.56 11.22 6.14
CA PHE A 213 -10.95 10.31 5.18
C PHE A 213 -9.56 10.75 4.69
N LEU A 214 -9.08 11.96 5.04
CA LEU A 214 -7.75 12.45 4.61
C LEU A 214 -6.56 11.79 5.33
N HIS A 215 -6.78 11.11 6.45
CA HIS A 215 -5.70 10.52 7.26
C HIS A 215 -5.29 9.10 6.85
N MET A 216 -5.93 8.51 5.84
CA MET A 216 -5.68 7.13 5.40
C MET A 216 -4.63 6.99 4.28
N GLY A 217 -3.82 8.02 4.00
CA GLY A 217 -2.65 7.88 3.12
C GLY A 217 -2.95 7.50 1.66
N PHE A 218 -4.22 7.51 1.24
CA PHE A 218 -4.59 7.32 -0.16
C PHE A 218 -4.35 8.62 -0.92
N THR A 219 -3.08 8.87 -1.27
CA THR A 219 -2.80 9.70 -2.44
C THR A 219 -3.44 9.01 -3.64
N HIS A 220 -4.42 9.69 -4.25
CA HIS A 220 -5.17 9.22 -5.39
C HIS A 220 -4.21 8.67 -6.45
N LEU A 221 -4.40 7.40 -6.82
CA LEU A 221 -3.78 6.85 -8.03
C LEU A 221 -4.13 7.78 -9.18
N ARG A 222 -3.10 8.39 -9.75
CA ARG A 222 -3.20 9.31 -10.89
C ARG A 222 -3.87 8.52 -12.03
N GLU A 223 -5.05 8.95 -12.47
CA GLU A 223 -5.71 8.36 -13.64
C GLU A 223 -4.75 8.38 -14.84
N PRO A 224 -4.63 7.30 -15.62
CA PRO A 224 -3.87 7.35 -16.86
C PRO A 224 -4.58 8.30 -17.84
N LYS A 225 -3.83 9.25 -18.41
CA LYS A 225 -4.32 10.10 -19.49
C LYS A 225 -4.85 9.21 -20.62
N LYS A 226 -6.08 9.46 -21.04
CA LYS A 226 -6.60 8.95 -22.31
C LYS A 226 -5.94 9.78 -23.43
N ASP A 227 -5.29 9.08 -24.35
CA ASP A 227 -4.86 9.62 -25.64
C ASP A 227 -6.06 9.99 -26.52
#